data_AF-A0A7K0ZJV3-F1
#
_entry.id   AF-A0A7K0ZJV3-F1
#
_cell.length_a   1.000
_cell.length_b   1.000
_cell.length_c   1.000
_cell.angle_alpha   90.00
_cell.angle_beta   90.00
_cell.angle_gamma   90.00
#
_symmetry.space_group_name_H-M   'P 1'
#
loop_
_entity.id
_entity.type
_entity.pdbx_description
1 polymer ?
#
loop_
_entity_poly.entity_id
_entity_poly.type
_entity_poly.pdbx_seq_one_letter_code
_entity_poly.pdbx_strand_id
1 'polypeptide(L)'
;SDLERAVARGHFHPVIASAHAASYLLRTITRSLPSPIEREVPVVTSITGDPRSPLVADSEGPLCAEVIKTTSDPYVGRVSLVRVFSGTLRSDDAVHVSGHFAPGTGHADHDVDERIGLLSSVLGAEQQPLDHAIAGSIVAVSKLRRAETGDTLSSPSAPLLMEPWAIPEPLLPVAIAAHSPGDDDKLAVALARLLAEDPTLRLEHVTFTGQTVVWCLGEAHADLVVDRLRTRYGVVVDAEPVRLALRETFAAPASGTGRVVKQSGGHGQYAVCEITVEPLPAGSGFEFVDSVVGGAIPRAFIPSVEKGVRLQLEKGVAAGYPLVDIRVTLVDGRSHSVDSSDQAFQTAGALALKDAASKVDLALLEPIIALVIHVPDEHVGAVLSDLSTRRAQVTGTESEPGGHMRVTALVPETEVSRYSIDIRSITHGTGSYMRDAAGFAPVPAIAAKKLLGG
;
A
#
# COMPACT_ATOMS: atom_id res chain seq x y z
N SER A 1 -28.25 1.03 35.73
CA SER A 1 -29.69 0.71 35.55
C SER A 1 -29.86 -0.43 34.55
N ASP A 2 -31.02 -1.10 34.45
CA ASP A 2 -31.23 -2.13 33.42
C ASP A 2 -31.11 -1.56 32.00
N LEU A 3 -31.54 -0.31 31.81
CA LEU A 3 -31.38 0.44 30.56
C LEU A 3 -29.89 0.61 30.20
N GLU A 4 -29.08 1.11 31.13
CA GLU A 4 -27.65 1.32 30.94
C GLU A 4 -26.91 0.02 30.61
N ARG A 5 -27.22 -1.09 31.30
CA ARG A 5 -26.63 -2.41 30.97
C ARG A 5 -27.03 -2.90 29.58
N ALA A 6 -28.30 -2.70 29.20
CA ALA A 6 -28.79 -3.10 27.88
C ALA A 6 -28.15 -2.26 26.75
N VAL A 7 -27.95 -0.96 26.99
CA VAL A 7 -27.26 -0.05 26.06
C VAL A 7 -25.76 -0.37 25.98
N ALA A 8 -25.10 -0.60 27.11
CA ALA A 8 -23.68 -0.96 27.17
C ALA A 8 -23.38 -2.24 26.39
N ARG A 9 -24.27 -3.24 26.47
CA ARG A 9 -24.17 -4.51 25.72
C ARG A 9 -24.62 -4.43 24.27
N GLY A 10 -25.14 -3.29 23.81
CA GLY A 10 -25.66 -3.13 22.45
C GLY A 10 -26.93 -3.94 22.17
N HIS A 11 -27.67 -4.36 23.21
CA HIS A 11 -28.93 -5.09 23.06
C HIS A 11 -30.13 -4.15 22.92
N PHE A 12 -29.97 -2.88 23.26
CA PHE A 12 -31.02 -1.87 23.20
C PHE A 12 -30.47 -0.55 22.67
N HIS A 13 -31.16 0.05 21.70
CA HIS A 13 -30.80 1.32 21.08
C HIS A 13 -31.91 2.35 21.34
N PRO A 14 -31.74 3.27 22.31
CA PRO A 14 -32.77 4.24 22.66
C PRO A 14 -33.06 5.21 21.50
N VAL A 15 -34.31 5.28 21.05
CA VAL A 15 -34.75 6.25 20.03
C VAL A 15 -35.23 7.52 20.73
N ILE A 16 -34.62 8.65 20.38
CA ILE A 16 -34.97 9.97 20.93
C ILE A 16 -35.42 10.87 19.78
N ALA A 17 -36.70 11.22 19.75
CA ALA A 17 -37.23 12.23 18.82
C ALA A 17 -37.19 13.59 19.50
N SER A 18 -36.59 14.61 18.86
CA SER A 18 -36.73 15.98 19.35
C SER A 18 -36.45 17.06 18.32
N ALA A 19 -37.16 18.19 18.48
CA ALA A 19 -36.93 19.41 17.71
C ALA A 19 -35.78 20.27 18.28
N HIS A 20 -35.64 20.44 19.61
CA HIS A 20 -34.65 21.34 20.27
C HIS A 20 -34.14 20.75 21.62
N ALA A 21 -33.38 19.64 21.60
CA ALA A 21 -33.08 18.84 22.80
C ALA A 21 -31.60 18.63 23.15
N ALA A 22 -30.74 19.63 23.01
CA ALA A 22 -29.36 19.48 23.48
C ALA A 22 -29.31 19.03 24.96
N SER A 23 -30.12 19.63 25.84
CA SER A 23 -30.16 19.29 27.27
C SER A 23 -30.74 17.90 27.55
N TYR A 24 -31.81 17.50 26.86
CA TYR A 24 -32.42 16.18 27.06
C TYR A 24 -31.52 15.06 26.51
N LEU A 25 -30.87 15.30 25.37
CA LEU A 25 -29.87 14.38 24.81
C LEU A 25 -28.70 14.21 25.77
N LEU A 26 -28.11 15.30 26.26
CA LEU A 26 -27.01 15.26 27.24
C LEU A 26 -27.42 14.51 28.51
N ARG A 27 -28.63 14.76 29.02
CA ARG A 27 -29.15 14.04 30.18
C ARG A 27 -29.32 12.55 29.90
N THR A 28 -29.80 12.17 28.72
CA THR A 28 -29.88 10.75 28.34
C THR A 28 -28.51 10.13 28.26
N ILE A 29 -27.54 10.77 27.59
CA ILE A 29 -26.14 10.32 27.51
C ILE A 29 -25.60 10.00 28.91
N THR A 30 -25.72 10.93 29.87
CA THR A 30 -25.21 10.72 31.24
C THR A 30 -25.92 9.61 32.03
N ARG A 31 -27.12 9.16 31.62
CA ARG A 31 -27.91 8.15 32.34
C ARG A 31 -27.90 6.77 31.68
N SER A 32 -27.56 6.69 30.40
CA SER A 32 -27.71 5.46 29.61
C SER A 32 -26.44 5.00 28.90
N LEU A 33 -25.46 5.88 28.66
CA LEU A 33 -24.20 5.45 28.06
C LEU A 33 -23.24 4.91 29.13
N PRO A 34 -22.45 3.87 28.80
CA PRO A 34 -21.53 3.25 29.75
C PRO A 34 -20.43 4.22 30.16
N SER A 35 -20.07 4.16 31.43
CA SER A 35 -18.85 4.75 31.97
C SER A 35 -17.61 3.95 31.53
N PRO A 36 -16.40 4.53 31.57
CA PRO A 36 -15.17 3.83 31.18
C PRO A 36 -14.92 2.52 31.94
N ILE A 37 -15.36 2.42 33.20
CA ILE A 37 -15.19 1.22 34.04
C ILE A 37 -16.13 0.07 33.66
N GLU A 38 -17.18 0.35 32.88
CA GLU A 38 -18.14 -0.65 32.40
C GLU A 38 -17.78 -1.20 31.02
N ARG A 39 -16.69 -0.72 30.42
CA ARG A 39 -16.16 -1.21 29.16
C ARG A 39 -14.95 -2.07 29.38
N GLU A 40 -14.89 -3.14 28.60
CA GLU A 40 -13.70 -4.00 28.53
C GLU A 40 -12.56 -3.19 27.88
N VAL A 41 -11.39 -3.28 28.49
CA VAL A 41 -10.16 -2.76 27.89
C VAL A 41 -9.80 -3.68 26.72
N PRO A 42 -9.37 -3.16 25.56
CA PRO A 42 -8.96 -4.01 24.46
C PRO A 42 -7.86 -5.00 24.85
N VAL A 43 -7.80 -6.12 24.13
CA VAL A 43 -6.80 -7.16 24.39
C VAL A 43 -5.40 -6.58 24.18
N VAL A 44 -4.46 -6.99 25.03
CA VAL A 44 -3.06 -6.56 24.96
C VAL A 44 -2.12 -7.76 24.93
N THR A 45 -1.03 -7.63 24.18
CA THR A 45 0.09 -8.57 24.10
C THR A 45 1.40 -7.89 24.46
N SER A 46 2.49 -8.65 24.57
CA SER A 46 3.83 -8.09 24.41
C SER A 46 4.05 -7.66 22.95
N ILE A 47 5.11 -6.88 22.71
CA ILE A 47 5.59 -6.55 21.35
C ILE A 47 6.00 -7.80 20.54
N THR A 48 6.29 -8.92 21.21
CA THR A 48 6.61 -10.22 20.59
C THR A 48 5.38 -11.10 20.34
N GLY A 49 4.19 -10.64 20.72
CA GLY A 49 2.92 -11.36 20.54
C GLY A 49 2.53 -12.30 21.69
N ASP A 50 3.27 -12.29 22.82
CA ASP A 50 2.91 -13.09 23.98
C ASP A 50 1.67 -12.50 24.68
N PRO A 51 0.64 -13.30 25.00
CA PRO A 51 -0.57 -12.80 25.63
C PRO A 51 -0.27 -12.21 27.01
N ARG A 52 -0.90 -11.08 27.33
CA ARG A 52 -0.83 -10.46 28.67
C ARG A 52 -2.15 -10.66 29.42
N SER A 53 -2.09 -10.51 30.74
CA SER A 53 -3.29 -10.53 31.56
C SER A 53 -4.24 -9.40 31.13
N PRO A 54 -5.56 -9.65 31.07
CA PRO A 54 -6.52 -8.62 30.74
C PRO A 54 -6.39 -7.42 31.68
N LEU A 55 -6.34 -6.23 31.09
CA LEU A 55 -6.33 -4.99 31.85
C LEU A 55 -7.75 -4.58 32.22
N VAL A 56 -7.85 -3.78 33.27
CA VAL A 56 -9.08 -3.14 33.71
C VAL A 56 -8.85 -1.64 33.78
N ALA A 57 -9.91 -0.86 33.73
CA ALA A 57 -9.84 0.59 33.90
C ALA A 57 -9.53 0.96 35.37
N ASP A 58 -8.25 0.80 35.75
CA ASP A 58 -7.71 1.09 37.08
C ASP A 58 -6.60 2.15 36.96
N SER A 59 -6.70 3.24 37.72
CA SER A 59 -5.73 4.35 37.70
C SER A 59 -4.37 3.96 38.29
N GLU A 60 -4.33 2.97 39.17
CA GLU A 60 -3.12 2.46 39.82
C GLU A 60 -2.51 1.26 39.06
N GLY A 61 -3.17 0.81 38.00
CA GLY A 61 -2.71 -0.27 37.14
C GLY A 61 -1.55 0.11 36.21
N PRO A 62 -1.05 -0.83 35.40
CA PRO A 62 -0.04 -0.54 34.39
C PRO A 62 -0.61 0.44 33.34
N LEU A 63 0.23 1.35 32.87
CA LEU A 63 -0.14 2.29 31.81
C LEU A 63 -0.41 1.54 30.50
N CYS A 64 -1.63 1.70 30.00
CA CYS A 64 -2.03 1.32 28.65
C CYS A 64 -2.91 2.43 28.10
N ALA A 65 -2.42 3.11 27.08
CA ALA A 65 -3.12 4.18 26.39
C ALA A 65 -2.93 4.04 24.88
N GLU A 66 -3.74 4.75 24.10
CA GLU A 66 -3.70 4.70 22.64
C GLU A 66 -3.81 6.10 22.06
N VAL A 67 -3.04 6.39 21.02
CA VAL A 67 -3.18 7.61 20.24
C VAL A 67 -4.38 7.47 19.31
N ILE A 68 -5.51 8.06 19.67
CA ILE A 68 -6.76 7.92 18.91
C ILE A 68 -6.89 8.91 17.75
N LYS A 69 -6.08 9.98 17.74
CA LYS A 69 -6.04 10.96 16.66
C LYS A 69 -4.77 11.80 16.73
N THR A 70 -4.06 11.93 15.63
CA THR A 70 -2.94 12.86 15.49
C THR A 70 -3.32 14.05 14.62
N THR A 71 -2.85 15.24 15.01
CA THR A 71 -2.97 16.47 14.22
C THR A 71 -1.66 17.23 14.24
N SER A 72 -1.18 17.67 13.09
CA SER A 72 0.05 18.46 12.92
C SER A 72 -0.25 19.95 12.76
N ASP A 73 -0.07 20.76 13.78
CA ASP A 73 -0.17 22.21 13.66
C ASP A 73 1.18 22.82 13.22
N PRO A 74 1.22 23.81 12.31
CA PRO A 74 2.47 24.45 11.89
C PRO A 74 3.25 25.14 13.03
N TYR A 75 2.59 25.58 14.09
CA TYR A 75 3.18 26.33 15.19
C TYR A 75 3.44 25.46 16.43
N VAL A 76 2.51 24.57 16.76
CA VAL A 76 2.57 23.72 17.96
C VAL A 76 3.24 22.37 17.68
N GLY A 77 3.33 21.97 16.40
CA GLY A 77 3.83 20.67 15.98
C GLY A 77 2.75 19.58 16.08
N ARG A 78 3.17 18.32 16.24
CA ARG A 78 2.24 17.20 16.44
C ARG A 78 1.55 17.29 17.80
N VAL A 79 0.23 17.22 17.77
CA VAL A 79 -0.66 17.08 18.91
C VAL A 79 -1.44 15.79 18.74
N SER A 80 -1.30 14.90 19.71
CA SER A 80 -1.89 13.57 19.72
C SER A 80 -2.99 13.51 20.78
N LEU A 81 -4.20 13.20 20.36
CA LEU A 81 -5.29 12.87 21.27
C LEU A 81 -5.10 11.42 21.74
N VAL A 82 -4.97 11.24 23.05
CA VAL A 82 -4.66 9.96 23.68
C VAL A 82 -5.80 9.52 24.57
N ARG A 83 -6.25 8.28 24.39
CA ARG A 83 -7.20 7.59 25.26
C ARG A 83 -6.44 6.74 26.27
N VAL A 84 -6.60 7.00 27.57
CA VAL A 84 -6.02 6.16 28.62
C VAL A 84 -7.00 5.05 28.98
N PHE A 85 -6.60 3.79 28.80
CA PHE A 85 -7.43 2.63 29.13
C PHE A 85 -7.13 2.08 30.53
N SER A 86 -5.86 2.06 30.94
CA SER A 86 -5.40 1.61 32.25
C SER A 86 -4.21 2.47 32.70
N GLY A 87 -4.03 2.57 34.02
CA GLY A 87 -2.97 3.33 34.67
C GLY A 87 -3.20 4.85 34.62
N THR A 88 -2.10 5.58 34.78
CA THR A 88 -2.10 7.05 34.80
C THR A 88 -0.95 7.57 33.95
N LEU A 89 -1.26 8.47 33.01
CA LEU A 89 -0.31 9.17 32.16
C LEU A 89 0.05 10.53 32.78
N ARG A 90 1.35 10.84 32.93
CA ARG A 90 1.82 12.14 33.45
C ARG A 90 2.74 12.83 32.45
N SER A 91 2.83 14.15 32.57
CA SER A 91 3.83 14.92 31.83
C SER A 91 5.24 14.45 32.22
N ASP A 92 6.16 14.44 31.26
CA ASP A 92 7.56 13.99 31.40
C ASP A 92 7.78 12.49 31.67
N ASP A 93 6.72 11.69 31.76
CA ASP A 93 6.83 10.22 31.83
C ASP A 93 7.57 9.68 30.60
N ALA A 94 8.44 8.71 30.82
CA ALA A 94 8.97 7.90 29.74
C ALA A 94 7.92 6.84 29.38
N VAL A 95 7.54 6.79 28.11
CA VAL A 95 6.59 5.82 27.56
C VAL A 95 7.23 5.07 26.41
N HIS A 96 6.76 3.87 26.19
CA HIS A 96 7.07 3.07 25.03
C HIS A 96 5.92 3.19 24.02
N VAL A 97 6.26 3.52 22.78
CA VAL A 97 5.34 3.62 21.65
C VAL A 97 5.44 2.32 20.84
N SER A 98 4.34 1.56 20.81
CA SER A 98 4.20 0.33 20.03
C SER A 98 3.20 0.54 18.90
N GLY A 99 3.62 0.32 17.64
CA GLY A 99 2.78 0.49 16.46
C GLY A 99 2.12 -0.80 15.98
N HIS A 100 1.09 -0.61 15.14
CA HIS A 100 0.23 -1.70 14.65
C HIS A 100 0.42 -2.00 13.16
N PHE A 101 1.22 -1.19 12.47
CA PHE A 101 1.27 -1.20 11.02
C PHE A 101 2.23 -2.27 10.51
N ALA A 102 1.75 -3.10 9.58
CA ALA A 102 2.59 -4.09 8.91
C ALA A 102 3.53 -3.41 7.89
N PRO A 103 4.67 -4.06 7.56
CA PRO A 103 5.53 -3.61 6.46
C PRO A 103 4.75 -3.47 5.15
N GLY A 104 4.93 -2.35 4.44
CA GLY A 104 4.28 -2.09 3.15
C GLY A 104 2.94 -1.33 3.22
N THR A 105 2.47 -0.99 4.42
CA THR A 105 1.29 -0.13 4.62
C THR A 105 1.57 1.36 4.36
N GLY A 106 2.84 1.76 4.26
CA GLY A 106 3.26 3.16 4.12
C GLY A 106 3.44 3.89 5.46
N HIS A 107 3.23 3.21 6.58
CA HIS A 107 3.51 3.69 7.93
C HIS A 107 4.84 3.15 8.43
N ALA A 108 5.50 3.90 9.32
CA ALA A 108 6.75 3.47 9.91
C ALA A 108 6.50 2.46 11.05
N ASP A 109 7.46 1.56 11.28
CA ASP A 109 7.44 0.71 12.47
C ASP A 109 7.70 1.56 13.71
N HIS A 110 6.88 1.39 14.75
CA HIS A 110 7.01 2.08 16.02
C HIS A 110 7.28 1.06 17.13
N ASP A 111 8.52 1.04 17.60
CA ASP A 111 8.99 0.31 18.78
C ASP A 111 10.09 1.19 19.39
N VAL A 112 9.67 2.20 20.14
CA VAL A 112 10.55 3.30 20.56
C VAL A 112 10.11 3.94 21.85
N ASP A 113 11.08 4.26 22.70
CA ASP A 113 10.84 5.06 23.91
C ASP A 113 10.75 6.54 23.57
N GLU A 114 9.70 7.19 24.06
CA GLU A 114 9.48 8.63 23.99
C GLU A 114 9.20 9.22 25.37
N ARG A 115 9.27 10.55 25.46
CA ARG A 115 8.88 11.28 26.67
C ARG A 115 7.61 12.07 26.41
N ILE A 116 6.63 11.89 27.28
CA ILE A 116 5.34 12.57 27.23
C ILE A 116 5.54 14.08 27.42
N GLY A 117 5.01 14.88 26.49
CA GLY A 117 4.99 16.33 26.63
C GLY A 117 3.88 16.83 27.56
N LEU A 118 3.47 18.08 27.37
CA LEU A 118 2.39 18.66 28.17
C LEU A 118 1.06 17.98 27.85
N LEU A 119 0.30 17.69 28.91
CA LEU A 119 -1.07 17.18 28.85
C LEU A 119 -2.07 18.33 28.92
N SER A 120 -3.16 18.22 28.17
CA SER A 120 -4.29 19.14 28.27
C SER A 120 -5.62 18.45 28.02
N SER A 121 -6.68 18.92 28.67
CA SER A 121 -8.05 18.58 28.27
C SER A 121 -8.46 19.48 27.10
N VAL A 122 -9.29 18.94 26.21
CA VAL A 122 -9.78 19.67 25.02
C VAL A 122 -11.29 19.84 25.13
N LEU A 123 -11.75 21.08 25.06
CA LEU A 123 -13.17 21.43 24.94
C LEU A 123 -13.36 22.38 23.75
N GLY A 124 -13.77 21.82 22.60
CA GLY A 124 -13.81 22.58 21.36
C GLY A 124 -12.42 23.07 20.97
N ALA A 125 -12.23 24.39 20.93
CA ALA A 125 -10.95 25.02 20.63
C ALA A 125 -10.10 25.34 21.87
N GLU A 126 -10.66 25.19 23.08
CA GLU A 126 -9.95 25.50 24.32
C GLU A 126 -9.13 24.31 24.81
N GLN A 127 -7.90 24.58 25.22
CA GLN A 127 -7.03 23.62 25.88
C GLN A 127 -6.76 24.08 27.31
N GLN A 128 -7.01 23.20 28.28
CA GLN A 128 -6.70 23.46 29.69
C GLN A 128 -5.58 22.50 30.15
N PRO A 129 -4.46 23.01 30.69
CA PRO A 129 -3.37 22.17 31.17
C PRO A 129 -3.83 21.16 32.24
N LEU A 130 -3.27 19.95 32.18
CA LEU A 130 -3.51 18.89 33.15
C LEU A 130 -2.18 18.38 33.72
N ASP A 131 -2.16 18.07 35.02
CA ASP A 131 -0.99 17.47 35.66
C ASP A 131 -0.86 15.98 35.29
N HIS A 132 -1.98 15.27 35.20
CA HIS A 132 -2.05 13.84 34.88
C HIS A 132 -3.40 13.46 34.27
N ALA A 133 -3.44 12.29 33.63
CA ALA A 133 -4.63 11.69 33.04
C ALA A 133 -4.78 10.24 33.50
N ILE A 134 -5.88 9.92 34.17
CA ILE A 134 -6.15 8.57 34.69
C ILE A 134 -6.89 7.69 33.66
N ALA A 135 -6.94 6.39 33.89
CA ALA A 135 -7.79 5.45 33.17
C ALA A 135 -9.20 6.00 32.93
N GLY A 136 -9.64 5.96 31.68
CA GLY A 136 -10.91 6.54 31.22
C GLY A 136 -10.84 7.99 30.72
N SER A 137 -9.67 8.63 30.77
CA SER A 137 -9.48 9.99 30.26
C SER A 137 -9.19 10.03 28.76
N ILE A 138 -9.57 11.12 28.10
CA ILE A 138 -9.08 11.50 26.76
C ILE A 138 -8.37 12.84 26.91
N VAL A 139 -7.10 12.90 26.50
CA VAL A 139 -6.26 14.08 26.69
C VAL A 139 -5.45 14.38 25.43
N ALA A 140 -5.17 15.65 25.17
CA ALA A 140 -4.22 16.06 24.15
C ALA A 140 -2.81 16.05 24.75
N VAL A 141 -1.90 15.40 24.04
CA VAL A 141 -0.48 15.29 24.36
C VAL A 141 0.30 16.03 23.29
N SER A 142 1.11 16.99 23.72
CA SER A 142 2.05 17.68 22.84
C SER A 142 3.37 16.92 22.70
N LYS A 143 4.07 17.12 21.58
CA LYS A 143 5.47 16.68 21.37
C LYS A 143 5.72 15.16 21.34
N LEU A 144 4.70 14.33 21.08
CA LEU A 144 4.93 12.96 20.62
C LEU A 144 5.44 13.01 19.18
N ARG A 145 6.71 12.63 18.97
CA ARG A 145 7.40 12.88 17.70
C ARG A 145 7.17 11.77 16.70
N ARG A 146 7.21 10.52 17.14
CA ARG A 146 7.05 9.34 16.28
C ARG A 146 5.65 8.77 16.38
N ALA A 147 5.00 8.82 17.55
CA ALA A 147 3.66 8.28 17.70
C ALA A 147 2.65 8.81 16.66
N GLU A 148 1.86 7.91 16.09
CA GLU A 148 0.85 8.14 15.07
C GLU A 148 -0.54 7.66 15.53
N THR A 149 -1.59 8.00 14.79
CA THR A 149 -2.95 7.50 15.07
C THR A 149 -2.96 5.97 15.02
N GLY A 150 -3.40 5.36 16.11
CA GLY A 150 -3.45 3.91 16.31
C GLY A 150 -2.43 3.42 17.33
N ASP A 151 -1.28 4.09 17.51
CA ASP A 151 -0.20 3.54 18.35
C ASP A 151 -0.58 3.38 19.83
N THR A 152 -0.07 2.30 20.42
CA THR A 152 -0.17 2.00 21.86
C THR A 152 0.94 2.71 22.63
N LEU A 153 0.59 3.37 23.74
CA LEU A 153 1.51 3.95 24.71
C LEU A 153 1.48 3.13 26.01
N SER A 154 2.65 2.66 26.44
CA SER A 154 2.82 1.83 27.64
C SER A 154 4.10 2.15 28.40
N SER A 155 4.40 1.44 29.48
CA SER A 155 5.67 1.64 30.21
C SER A 155 6.85 1.01 29.45
N PRO A 156 8.03 1.68 29.35
CA PRO A 156 9.26 1.09 28.79
C PRO A 156 9.71 -0.19 29.51
N SER A 157 9.39 -0.34 30.80
CA SER A 157 9.75 -1.54 31.55
C SER A 157 8.84 -2.74 31.22
N ALA A 158 7.66 -2.49 30.67
CA ALA A 158 6.69 -3.51 30.31
C ALA A 158 5.92 -3.07 29.05
N PRO A 159 6.57 -3.10 27.87
CA PRO A 159 5.92 -2.75 26.62
C PRO A 159 4.68 -3.60 26.36
N LEU A 160 3.60 -2.91 26.01
CA LEU A 160 2.32 -3.49 25.61
C LEU A 160 2.02 -3.11 24.18
N LEU A 161 1.36 -4.03 23.49
CA LEU A 161 0.77 -3.81 22.17
C LEU A 161 -0.73 -4.12 22.26
N MET A 162 -1.57 -3.15 21.94
CA MET A 162 -3.01 -3.33 21.95
C MET A 162 -3.51 -3.98 20.66
N GLU A 163 -4.67 -4.62 20.70
CA GLU A 163 -5.32 -5.11 19.49
C GLU A 163 -5.64 -3.93 18.54
N PRO A 164 -5.21 -3.99 17.26
CA PRO A 164 -5.41 -2.90 16.34
C PRO A 164 -6.87 -2.75 15.92
N TRP A 165 -7.25 -1.55 15.52
CA TRP A 165 -8.57 -1.32 14.94
C TRP A 165 -8.70 -2.02 13.59
N ALA A 166 -9.92 -2.42 13.26
CA ALA A 166 -10.27 -2.85 11.91
C ALA A 166 -10.33 -1.61 10.98
N ILE A 167 -9.17 -1.23 10.44
CA ILE A 167 -9.05 -0.12 9.50
C ILE A 167 -9.46 -0.61 8.10
N PRO A 168 -10.36 0.11 7.40
CA PRO A 168 -10.75 -0.26 6.05
C PRO A 168 -9.57 -0.10 5.08
N GLU A 169 -9.45 -1.04 4.14
CA GLU A 169 -8.42 -0.97 3.10
C GLU A 169 -8.73 0.14 2.08
N PRO A 170 -7.76 1.00 1.71
CA PRO A 170 -7.93 1.98 0.64
C PRO A 170 -7.80 1.34 -0.75
N LEU A 171 -8.90 1.33 -1.50
CA LEU A 171 -9.01 0.62 -2.77
C LEU A 171 -9.01 1.52 -4.01
N LEU A 172 -9.04 2.84 -3.83
CA LEU A 172 -9.02 3.82 -4.93
C LEU A 172 -7.61 4.40 -5.10
N PRO A 173 -6.87 4.03 -6.15
CA PRO A 173 -5.57 4.62 -6.45
C PRO A 173 -5.72 6.00 -7.11
N VAL A 174 -4.93 6.97 -6.65
CA VAL A 174 -4.84 8.31 -7.24
C VAL A 174 -3.37 8.63 -7.46
N ALA A 175 -2.95 8.68 -8.73
CA ALA A 175 -1.60 9.13 -9.07
C ALA A 175 -1.54 10.66 -8.98
N ILE A 176 -0.54 11.18 -8.27
CA ILE A 176 -0.34 12.61 -8.08
C ILE A 176 1.07 13.02 -8.53
N ALA A 177 1.17 14.21 -9.10
CA ALA A 177 2.43 14.85 -9.44
C ALA A 177 2.46 16.27 -8.86
N ALA A 178 3.63 16.73 -8.43
CA ALA A 178 3.80 18.12 -8.00
C ALA A 178 3.57 19.07 -9.18
N HIS A 179 2.80 20.14 -8.96
CA HIS A 179 2.52 21.12 -10.02
C HIS A 179 3.76 21.93 -10.43
N SER A 180 4.68 22.17 -9.49
CA SER A 180 5.92 22.91 -9.72
C SER A 180 7.12 22.26 -8.99
N PRO A 181 8.37 22.56 -9.39
CA PRO A 181 9.55 22.06 -8.68
C PRO A 181 9.59 22.43 -7.19
N GLY A 182 9.05 23.60 -6.81
CA GLY A 182 8.97 24.00 -5.41
C GLY A 182 7.90 23.28 -4.60
N ASP A 183 6.88 22.70 -5.27
CA ASP A 183 5.92 21.79 -4.65
C ASP A 183 6.54 20.40 -4.45
N ASP A 184 7.37 19.95 -5.41
CA ASP A 184 8.04 18.64 -5.36
C ASP A 184 8.94 18.51 -4.12
N ASP A 185 9.75 19.55 -3.85
CA ASP A 185 10.61 19.64 -2.66
C ASP A 185 9.83 19.46 -1.34
N LYS A 186 8.54 19.83 -1.31
CA LYS A 186 7.69 19.79 -0.12
C LYS A 186 6.76 18.58 -0.07
N LEU A 187 6.47 17.98 -1.21
CA LEU A 187 5.45 16.95 -1.36
C LEU A 187 5.70 15.75 -0.45
N ALA A 188 6.93 15.24 -0.43
CA ALA A 188 7.31 14.09 0.40
C ALA A 188 7.05 14.35 1.90
N VAL A 189 7.39 15.56 2.39
CA VAL A 189 7.19 15.95 3.79
C VAL A 189 5.70 16.13 4.11
N ALA A 190 4.93 16.70 3.18
CA ALA A 190 3.49 16.88 3.34
C ALA A 190 2.74 15.54 3.38
N LEU A 191 3.06 14.62 2.49
CA LEU A 191 2.48 13.27 2.45
C LEU A 191 2.81 12.48 3.72
N ALA A 192 4.06 12.54 4.20
CA ALA A 192 4.45 11.87 5.46
C ALA A 192 3.65 12.40 6.67
N ARG A 193 3.33 13.70 6.69
CA ARG A 193 2.48 14.28 7.74
C ARG A 193 1.02 13.87 7.60
N LEU A 194 0.50 13.72 6.38
CA LEU A 194 -0.86 13.25 6.14
C LEU A 194 -1.05 11.78 6.54
N LEU A 195 -0.11 10.91 6.19
CA LEU A 195 -0.14 9.49 6.58
C LEU A 195 -0.19 9.35 8.12
N ALA A 196 0.64 10.10 8.85
CA ALA A 196 0.64 10.07 10.31
C ALA A 196 -0.69 10.50 10.95
N GLU A 197 -1.49 11.30 10.24
CA GLU A 197 -2.81 11.76 10.70
C GLU A 197 -3.92 10.77 10.31
N ASP A 198 -3.81 10.15 9.15
CA ASP A 198 -4.84 9.31 8.55
C ASP A 198 -4.32 7.91 8.23
N PRO A 199 -4.59 6.92 9.10
CA PRO A 199 -4.10 5.55 8.93
C PRO A 199 -4.84 4.78 7.83
N THR A 200 -5.84 5.39 7.17
CA THR A 200 -6.54 4.80 6.04
C THR A 200 -5.89 5.14 4.70
N LEU A 201 -4.88 6.02 4.68
CA LEU A 201 -4.10 6.33 3.49
C LEU A 201 -2.96 5.33 3.31
N ARG A 202 -2.75 4.88 2.09
CA ARG A 202 -1.54 4.13 1.71
C ARG A 202 -0.81 4.88 0.61
N LEU A 203 0.48 5.11 0.82
CA LEU A 203 1.36 5.75 -0.16
C LEU A 203 2.22 4.69 -0.84
N GLU A 204 2.25 4.73 -2.17
CA GLU A 204 3.06 3.84 -2.98
C GLU A 204 3.87 4.67 -3.98
N HIS A 205 5.18 4.44 -4.02
CA HIS A 205 6.03 4.97 -5.08
C HIS A 205 6.33 3.86 -6.09
N VAL A 206 5.68 3.93 -7.24
CA VAL A 206 5.77 2.90 -8.28
C VAL A 206 7.07 3.10 -9.06
N THR A 207 8.10 2.34 -8.71
CA THR A 207 9.45 2.47 -9.27
C THR A 207 9.50 2.40 -10.78
N PHE A 208 8.66 1.56 -11.40
CA PHE A 208 8.64 1.39 -12.84
C PHE A 208 8.04 2.58 -13.60
N THR A 209 6.95 3.17 -13.09
CA THR A 209 6.27 4.29 -13.76
C THR A 209 6.79 5.65 -13.28
N GLY A 210 7.51 5.65 -12.16
CA GLY A 210 7.93 6.86 -11.43
C GLY A 210 6.77 7.58 -10.74
N GLN A 211 5.56 7.01 -10.75
CA GLN A 211 4.38 7.67 -10.19
C GLN A 211 4.33 7.51 -8.66
N THR A 212 3.95 8.60 -8.01
CA THR A 212 3.51 8.58 -6.62
C THR A 212 2.01 8.36 -6.60
N VAL A 213 1.59 7.22 -6.06
CA VAL A 213 0.18 6.80 -6.00
C VAL A 213 -0.28 6.85 -4.55
N VAL A 214 -1.34 7.60 -4.30
CA VAL A 214 -2.03 7.66 -3.01
C VAL A 214 -3.29 6.82 -3.11
N TRP A 215 -3.37 5.78 -2.29
CA TRP A 215 -4.55 4.95 -2.17
C TRP A 215 -5.50 5.56 -1.15
N CYS A 216 -6.75 5.77 -1.57
CA CYS A 216 -7.81 6.38 -0.78
C CYS A 216 -9.02 5.44 -0.63
N LEU A 217 -9.90 5.73 0.33
CA LEU A 217 -11.15 4.98 0.57
C LEU A 217 -12.26 5.25 -0.47
N GLY A 218 -12.09 6.28 -1.28
CA GLY A 218 -13.08 6.73 -2.27
C GLY A 218 -12.83 8.17 -2.72
N GLU A 219 -13.65 8.65 -3.64
CA GLU A 219 -13.48 9.95 -4.32
C GLU A 219 -13.47 11.13 -3.33
N ALA A 220 -14.47 11.21 -2.43
CA ALA A 220 -14.52 12.26 -1.42
C ALA A 220 -13.29 12.25 -0.48
N HIS A 221 -12.69 11.08 -0.22
CA HIS A 221 -11.47 11.00 0.57
C HIS A 221 -10.28 11.52 -0.25
N ALA A 222 -10.16 11.12 -1.51
CA ALA A 222 -9.12 11.64 -2.41
C ALA A 222 -9.18 13.18 -2.54
N ASP A 223 -10.39 13.74 -2.71
CA ASP A 223 -10.59 15.20 -2.78
C ASP A 223 -10.12 15.90 -1.50
N LEU A 224 -10.44 15.32 -0.34
CA LEU A 224 -10.00 15.85 0.96
C LEU A 224 -8.47 15.80 1.11
N VAL A 225 -7.81 14.75 0.62
CA VAL A 225 -6.35 14.64 0.65
C VAL A 225 -5.71 15.74 -0.20
N VAL A 226 -6.17 15.89 -1.44
CA VAL A 226 -5.68 16.93 -2.37
C VAL A 226 -5.93 18.33 -1.81
N ASP A 227 -7.12 18.57 -1.25
CA ASP A 227 -7.43 19.85 -0.60
C ASP A 227 -6.51 20.11 0.58
N ARG A 228 -6.27 19.13 1.46
CA ARG A 228 -5.36 19.30 2.61
C ARG A 228 -3.91 19.58 2.19
N LEU A 229 -3.41 18.90 1.16
CA LEU A 229 -2.09 19.19 0.58
C LEU A 229 -1.99 20.67 0.20
N ARG A 230 -3.01 21.18 -0.48
CA ARG A 230 -3.07 22.58 -0.92
C ARG A 230 -3.26 23.57 0.23
N THR A 231 -4.29 23.38 1.06
CA THR A 231 -4.74 24.39 2.03
C THR A 231 -3.89 24.43 3.29
N ARG A 232 -3.40 23.27 3.75
CA ARG A 232 -2.65 23.16 5.01
C ARG A 232 -1.14 23.07 4.80
N TYR A 233 -0.71 22.38 3.76
CA TYR A 233 0.72 22.18 3.49
C TYR A 233 1.27 23.09 2.38
N GLY A 234 0.39 23.81 1.68
CA GLY A 234 0.79 24.73 0.62
C GLY A 234 1.45 24.02 -0.56
N VAL A 235 1.08 22.75 -0.81
CA VAL A 235 1.58 21.92 -1.90
C VAL A 235 0.46 21.74 -2.91
N VAL A 236 0.66 22.24 -4.14
CA VAL A 236 -0.28 22.01 -5.23
C VAL A 236 0.13 20.75 -5.99
N VAL A 237 -0.81 19.83 -6.16
CA VAL A 237 -0.61 18.59 -6.91
C VAL A 237 -1.63 18.49 -8.04
N ASP A 238 -1.20 17.90 -9.15
CA ASP A 238 -2.04 17.53 -10.28
C ASP A 238 -2.33 16.02 -10.21
N ALA A 239 -3.58 15.64 -10.48
CA ALA A 239 -3.96 14.24 -10.61
C ALA A 239 -3.59 13.74 -12.01
N GLU A 240 -2.90 12.60 -12.08
CA GLU A 240 -2.56 11.92 -13.33
C GLU A 240 -3.36 10.62 -13.49
N PRO A 241 -3.56 10.13 -14.73
CA PRO A 241 -3.99 8.76 -14.93
C PRO A 241 -2.99 7.78 -14.31
N VAL A 242 -3.50 6.81 -13.54
CA VAL A 242 -2.68 5.73 -12.99
C VAL A 242 -2.15 4.88 -14.14
N ARG A 243 -0.81 4.78 -14.24
CA ARG A 243 -0.14 3.95 -15.23
C ARG A 243 0.01 2.53 -14.68
N LEU A 244 -0.19 1.58 -15.58
CA LEU A 244 -0.20 0.16 -15.23
C LEU A 244 1.22 -0.39 -15.30
N ALA A 245 1.52 -1.35 -14.45
CA ALA A 245 2.77 -2.09 -14.48
C ALA A 245 2.76 -3.16 -15.59
N LEU A 246 2.54 -2.75 -16.85
CA LEU A 246 2.55 -3.66 -18.00
C LEU A 246 3.90 -4.37 -18.12
N ARG A 247 3.88 -5.57 -18.72
CA ARG A 247 5.06 -6.40 -18.97
C ARG A 247 5.10 -6.83 -20.43
N GLU A 248 6.26 -7.27 -20.89
CA GLU A 248 6.43 -7.89 -22.21
C GLU A 248 6.90 -9.34 -22.04
N THR A 249 6.54 -10.21 -22.98
CA THR A 249 7.14 -11.53 -23.11
C THR A 249 7.24 -11.94 -24.59
N PHE A 250 8.06 -12.94 -24.88
CA PHE A 250 8.23 -13.45 -26.24
C PHE A 250 6.98 -14.26 -26.65
N ALA A 251 6.43 -14.05 -27.85
CA ALA A 251 5.32 -14.88 -28.31
C ALA A 251 5.79 -16.23 -28.87
N ALA A 252 7.04 -16.31 -29.33
CA ALA A 252 7.66 -17.52 -29.84
C ALA A 252 9.19 -17.50 -29.60
N PRO A 253 9.87 -18.66 -29.66
CA PRO A 253 11.32 -18.70 -29.53
C PRO A 253 12.04 -17.94 -30.64
N ALA A 254 13.15 -17.28 -30.31
CA ALA A 254 13.97 -16.51 -31.25
C ALA A 254 15.46 -16.49 -30.86
N SER A 255 16.34 -16.41 -31.85
CA SER A 255 17.79 -16.30 -31.62
C SER A 255 18.30 -14.90 -31.92
N GLY A 256 19.23 -14.43 -31.09
CA GLY A 256 19.80 -13.07 -31.18
C GLY A 256 21.31 -13.07 -31.07
N THR A 257 21.95 -12.12 -31.75
CA THR A 257 23.39 -11.92 -31.72
C THR A 257 23.70 -10.50 -31.28
N GLY A 258 24.42 -10.37 -30.17
CA GLY A 258 24.90 -9.09 -29.67
C GLY A 258 26.39 -8.95 -29.91
N ARG A 259 26.80 -7.89 -30.60
CA ARG A 259 28.20 -7.64 -30.94
C ARG A 259 28.65 -6.26 -30.49
N VAL A 260 29.73 -6.24 -29.71
CA VAL A 260 30.41 -5.02 -29.27
C VAL A 260 31.83 -5.08 -29.81
N VAL A 261 32.16 -4.17 -30.73
CA VAL A 261 33.53 -3.99 -31.24
C VAL A 261 33.81 -2.50 -31.26
N LYS A 262 34.68 -2.03 -30.37
CA LYS A 262 35.15 -0.64 -30.37
C LYS A 262 36.68 -0.62 -30.35
N GLN A 263 37.25 0.01 -31.36
CA GLN A 263 38.66 0.37 -31.43
C GLN A 263 38.77 1.87 -31.70
N SER A 264 38.94 2.68 -30.65
CA SER A 264 39.55 4.01 -30.78
C SER A 264 40.11 4.49 -29.44
N GLY A 265 41.42 4.75 -29.41
CA GLY A 265 42.13 5.59 -28.42
C GLY A 265 42.27 5.11 -26.97
N GLY A 266 41.50 4.12 -26.50
CA GLY A 266 41.52 3.62 -25.11
C GLY A 266 41.52 2.09 -25.01
N HIS A 267 41.18 1.53 -23.83
CA HIS A 267 40.98 0.08 -23.66
C HIS A 267 39.96 -0.43 -24.68
N GLY A 268 40.38 -1.36 -25.54
CA GLY A 268 39.51 -1.96 -26.54
C GLY A 268 38.34 -2.69 -25.89
N GLN A 269 37.20 -2.73 -26.59
CA GLN A 269 36.05 -3.52 -26.19
C GLN A 269 35.70 -4.52 -27.30
N TYR A 270 35.74 -5.80 -26.97
CA TYR A 270 35.36 -6.89 -27.84
C TYR A 270 34.52 -7.92 -27.08
N ALA A 271 33.28 -8.12 -27.52
CA ALA A 271 32.43 -9.22 -27.06
C ALA A 271 31.40 -9.56 -28.14
N VAL A 272 31.19 -10.86 -28.36
CA VAL A 272 30.06 -11.37 -29.15
C VAL A 272 29.34 -12.40 -28.31
N CYS A 273 28.01 -12.29 -28.24
CA CYS A 273 27.14 -13.25 -27.57
C CYS A 273 26.07 -13.70 -28.56
N GLU A 274 25.87 -15.01 -28.66
CA GLU A 274 24.77 -15.63 -29.39
C GLU A 274 23.86 -16.29 -28.37
N ILE A 275 22.59 -15.90 -28.37
CA ILE A 275 21.58 -16.40 -27.44
C ILE A 275 20.39 -16.96 -28.20
N THR A 276 19.69 -17.88 -27.56
CA THR A 276 18.33 -18.29 -27.92
C THR A 276 17.41 -17.95 -26.76
N VAL A 277 16.29 -17.31 -27.06
CA VAL A 277 15.27 -16.92 -26.09
C VAL A 277 14.03 -17.74 -26.36
N GLU A 278 13.42 -18.29 -25.32
CA GLU A 278 12.15 -18.99 -25.41
C GLU A 278 11.20 -18.50 -24.31
N PRO A 279 9.89 -18.36 -24.61
CA PRO A 279 8.92 -18.01 -23.59
C PRO A 279 8.66 -19.16 -22.62
N LEU A 280 8.39 -18.81 -21.38
CA LEU A 280 8.00 -19.72 -20.31
C LEU A 280 6.52 -19.53 -19.94
N PRO A 281 5.91 -20.50 -19.23
CA PRO A 281 4.58 -20.30 -18.66
C PRO A 281 4.51 -19.06 -17.77
N ALA A 282 3.34 -18.42 -17.72
CA ALA A 282 3.12 -17.22 -16.92
C ALA A 282 3.52 -17.43 -15.44
N GLY A 283 4.25 -16.48 -14.87
CA GLY A 283 4.75 -16.55 -13.49
C GLY A 283 6.04 -17.38 -13.32
N SER A 284 6.64 -17.89 -14.39
CA SER A 284 7.94 -18.60 -14.32
C SER A 284 9.12 -17.65 -14.08
N GLY A 285 8.98 -16.35 -14.36
CA GLY A 285 10.03 -15.37 -14.15
C GLY A 285 11.13 -15.44 -15.20
N PHE A 286 12.39 -15.33 -14.78
CA PHE A 286 13.55 -15.32 -15.67
C PHE A 286 14.47 -16.50 -15.37
N GLU A 287 14.83 -17.24 -16.42
CA GLU A 287 15.80 -18.32 -16.35
C GLU A 287 16.98 -18.05 -17.32
N PHE A 288 18.21 -18.25 -16.85
CA PHE A 288 19.41 -18.14 -17.66
C PHE A 288 20.13 -19.50 -17.72
N VAL A 289 20.41 -19.98 -18.93
CA VAL A 289 21.08 -21.27 -19.17
C VAL A 289 22.38 -21.06 -19.94
N ASP A 290 23.47 -21.60 -19.41
CA ASP A 290 24.76 -21.68 -20.09
C ASP A 290 24.86 -22.99 -20.89
N SER A 291 24.96 -22.88 -22.21
CA SER A 291 25.25 -24.01 -23.10
C SER A 291 26.52 -23.80 -23.93
N VAL A 292 27.41 -22.90 -23.53
CA VAL A 292 28.63 -22.58 -24.27
C VAL A 292 29.59 -23.77 -24.25
N VAL A 293 30.01 -24.23 -25.44
CA VAL A 293 30.96 -25.33 -25.61
C VAL A 293 32.29 -24.81 -26.16
N GLY A 294 33.40 -25.46 -25.82
CA GLY A 294 34.71 -25.18 -26.42
C GLY A 294 35.40 -23.89 -25.96
N GLY A 295 34.85 -23.19 -24.96
CA GLY A 295 35.50 -22.02 -24.35
C GLY A 295 35.45 -20.74 -25.17
N ALA A 296 34.50 -20.63 -26.11
CA ALA A 296 34.33 -19.46 -26.98
C ALA A 296 34.13 -18.15 -26.19
N ILE A 297 33.44 -18.26 -25.04
CA ILE A 297 33.40 -17.26 -23.97
C ILE A 297 34.09 -17.85 -22.73
N PRO A 298 35.10 -17.19 -22.15
CA PRO A 298 35.68 -17.60 -20.88
C PRO A 298 34.62 -17.65 -19.77
N ARG A 299 34.61 -18.72 -18.97
CA ARG A 299 33.61 -18.94 -17.91
C ARG A 299 33.47 -17.78 -16.91
N ALA A 300 34.54 -17.03 -16.69
CA ALA A 300 34.53 -15.85 -15.82
C ALA A 300 33.59 -14.73 -16.33
N PHE A 301 33.33 -14.64 -17.64
CA PHE A 301 32.50 -13.60 -18.24
C PHE A 301 31.02 -14.00 -18.41
N ILE A 302 30.66 -15.27 -18.20
CA ILE A 302 29.27 -15.75 -18.33
C ILE A 302 28.32 -15.01 -17.35
N PRO A 303 28.67 -14.81 -16.06
CA PRO A 303 27.85 -14.01 -15.15
C PRO A 303 27.66 -12.56 -15.62
N SER A 304 28.63 -12.00 -16.35
CA SER A 304 28.52 -10.67 -16.95
C SER A 304 27.54 -10.65 -18.11
N VAL A 305 27.48 -11.69 -18.94
CA VAL A 305 26.45 -11.80 -19.99
C VAL A 305 25.06 -11.85 -19.34
N GLU A 306 24.86 -12.73 -18.35
CA GLU A 306 23.59 -12.84 -17.62
C GLU A 306 23.18 -11.51 -16.99
N LYS A 307 24.11 -10.82 -16.32
CA LYS A 307 23.85 -9.51 -15.73
C LYS A 307 23.41 -8.49 -16.78
N GLY A 308 24.04 -8.51 -17.96
CA GLY A 308 23.66 -7.67 -19.10
C GLY A 308 22.25 -7.94 -19.59
N VAL A 309 21.88 -9.21 -19.73
CA VAL A 309 20.53 -9.65 -20.07
C VAL A 309 19.55 -9.17 -19.00
N ARG A 310 19.79 -9.45 -17.72
CA ARG A 310 18.89 -9.09 -16.60
C ARG A 310 18.61 -7.58 -16.53
N LEU A 311 19.65 -6.75 -16.66
CA LEU A 311 19.50 -5.29 -16.72
C LEU A 311 18.71 -4.82 -17.93
N GLN A 312 18.77 -5.55 -19.05
CA GLN A 312 17.97 -5.24 -20.23
C GLN A 312 16.53 -5.70 -20.10
N LEU A 313 16.25 -6.79 -19.37
CA LEU A 313 14.88 -7.23 -19.07
C LEU A 313 14.13 -6.14 -18.30
N GLU A 314 14.76 -5.52 -17.30
CA GLU A 314 14.14 -4.45 -16.52
C GLU A 314 13.78 -3.21 -17.36
N LYS A 315 14.57 -2.91 -18.39
CA LYS A 315 14.38 -1.76 -19.28
C LYS A 315 13.37 -2.02 -20.40
N GLY A 316 12.99 -3.28 -20.62
CA GLY A 316 12.24 -3.69 -21.80
C GLY A 316 13.06 -3.68 -23.08
N VAL A 317 12.48 -4.17 -24.17
CA VAL A 317 13.19 -4.25 -25.49
C VAL A 317 12.41 -3.64 -26.65
N ALA A 318 11.08 -3.53 -26.55
CA ALA A 318 10.26 -2.90 -27.58
C ALA A 318 9.53 -1.66 -27.03
N ALA A 319 8.44 -1.86 -26.29
CA ALA A 319 7.64 -0.75 -25.74
C ALA A 319 8.21 -0.18 -24.43
N GLY A 320 9.37 -0.68 -23.98
CA GLY A 320 10.04 -0.23 -22.76
C GLY A 320 9.45 -0.81 -21.47
N TYR A 321 8.62 -1.86 -21.57
CA TYR A 321 8.08 -2.57 -20.41
C TYR A 321 8.96 -3.75 -20.03
N PRO A 322 9.05 -4.11 -18.74
CA PRO A 322 9.98 -5.14 -18.32
C PRO A 322 9.59 -6.49 -18.89
N LEU A 323 10.59 -7.27 -19.31
CA LEU A 323 10.40 -8.60 -19.85
C LEU A 323 10.30 -9.64 -18.74
N VAL A 324 9.32 -10.53 -18.84
CA VAL A 324 9.05 -11.60 -17.87
C VAL A 324 8.74 -12.91 -18.59
N ASP A 325 8.80 -14.01 -17.84
CA ASP A 325 8.43 -15.35 -18.27
C ASP A 325 9.21 -15.79 -19.52
N ILE A 326 10.54 -15.72 -19.45
CA ILE A 326 11.44 -16.17 -20.53
C ILE A 326 12.63 -16.96 -19.99
N ARG A 327 13.11 -17.89 -20.80
CA ARG A 327 14.42 -18.51 -20.65
C ARG A 327 15.36 -17.96 -21.71
N VAL A 328 16.55 -17.55 -21.29
CA VAL A 328 17.64 -17.14 -22.17
C VAL A 328 18.77 -18.15 -22.08
N THR A 329 19.05 -18.83 -23.20
CA THR A 329 20.13 -19.79 -23.33
C THR A 329 21.29 -19.16 -24.10
N LEU A 330 22.45 -19.04 -23.45
CA LEU A 330 23.69 -18.62 -24.09
C LEU A 330 24.27 -19.79 -24.86
N VAL A 331 24.20 -19.73 -26.19
CA VAL A 331 24.58 -20.84 -27.07
C VAL A 331 26.04 -20.78 -27.49
N ASP A 332 26.53 -19.59 -27.82
CA ASP A 332 27.90 -19.39 -28.30
C ASP A 332 28.33 -17.92 -28.13
N GLY A 333 29.56 -17.61 -28.51
CA GLY A 333 30.04 -16.24 -28.57
C GLY A 333 31.48 -16.14 -29.03
N ARG A 334 32.07 -14.94 -28.90
CA ARG A 334 33.48 -14.71 -29.22
C ARG A 334 34.09 -13.76 -28.22
N SER A 335 35.31 -14.08 -27.80
CA SER A 335 36.15 -13.27 -26.94
C SER A 335 37.45 -12.88 -27.65
N HIS A 336 38.12 -11.85 -27.14
CA HIS A 336 39.47 -11.46 -27.49
C HIS A 336 40.28 -11.35 -26.21
N SER A 337 41.51 -11.86 -26.20
CA SER A 337 42.31 -11.99 -24.98
C SER A 337 42.65 -10.66 -24.31
N VAL A 338 42.68 -9.56 -25.06
CA VAL A 338 43.09 -8.24 -24.57
C VAL A 338 41.91 -7.27 -24.49
N ASP A 339 40.95 -7.37 -25.40
CA ASP A 339 39.87 -6.38 -25.56
C ASP A 339 38.55 -6.82 -24.93
N SER A 340 38.43 -8.08 -24.48
CA SER A 340 37.24 -8.52 -23.77
C SER A 340 37.24 -8.08 -22.31
N SER A 341 36.09 -7.58 -21.85
CA SER A 341 35.86 -7.12 -20.48
C SER A 341 34.44 -7.44 -20.03
N ASP A 342 34.19 -7.43 -18.72
CA ASP A 342 32.86 -7.61 -18.13
C ASP A 342 31.82 -6.65 -18.71
N GLN A 343 32.18 -5.39 -18.87
CA GLN A 343 31.29 -4.38 -19.43
C GLN A 343 30.95 -4.67 -20.91
N ALA A 344 31.92 -5.14 -21.69
CA ALA A 344 31.69 -5.52 -23.08
C ALA A 344 30.70 -6.69 -23.18
N PHE A 345 30.85 -7.71 -22.33
CA PHE A 345 29.94 -8.87 -22.29
C PHE A 345 28.54 -8.54 -21.74
N GLN A 346 28.44 -7.65 -20.74
CA GLN A 346 27.14 -7.11 -20.30
C GLN A 346 26.42 -6.39 -21.44
N THR A 347 27.15 -5.56 -22.19
CA THR A 347 26.57 -4.82 -23.33
C THR A 347 26.20 -5.76 -24.48
N ALA A 348 27.04 -6.76 -24.78
CA ALA A 348 26.76 -7.75 -25.81
C ALA A 348 25.53 -8.60 -25.46
N GLY A 349 25.39 -9.07 -24.21
CA GLY A 349 24.20 -9.79 -23.76
C GLY A 349 22.91 -8.98 -23.92
N ALA A 350 22.93 -7.70 -23.51
CA ALA A 350 21.81 -6.79 -23.68
C ALA A 350 21.43 -6.57 -25.17
N LEU A 351 22.44 -6.42 -26.04
CA LEU A 351 22.22 -6.27 -27.49
C LEU A 351 21.68 -7.56 -28.12
N ALA A 352 22.15 -8.72 -27.67
CA ALA A 352 21.68 -10.02 -28.16
C ALA A 352 20.18 -10.22 -27.87
N LEU A 353 19.73 -9.82 -26.68
CA LEU A 353 18.32 -9.86 -26.31
C LEU A 353 17.46 -8.94 -27.19
N LYS A 354 17.91 -7.72 -27.45
CA LYS A 354 17.21 -6.79 -28.36
C LYS A 354 17.15 -7.31 -29.79
N ASP A 355 18.24 -7.91 -30.27
CA ASP A 355 18.30 -8.51 -31.59
C ASP A 355 17.33 -9.70 -31.72
N ALA A 356 17.27 -10.58 -30.70
CA ALA A 356 16.29 -11.67 -30.66
C ALA A 356 14.84 -11.14 -30.70
N ALA A 357 14.55 -10.13 -29.88
CA ALA A 357 13.23 -9.52 -29.80
C ALA A 357 12.80 -8.83 -31.11
N SER A 358 13.74 -8.32 -31.91
CA SER A 358 13.42 -7.69 -33.20
C SER A 358 12.96 -8.67 -34.28
N LYS A 359 13.15 -9.97 -34.06
CA LYS A 359 12.86 -11.04 -35.05
C LYS A 359 11.55 -11.77 -34.80
N VAL A 360 10.84 -11.43 -33.72
CA VAL A 360 9.61 -12.10 -33.30
C VAL A 360 8.66 -11.09 -32.68
N ASP A 361 7.36 -11.36 -32.79
CA ASP A 361 6.36 -10.56 -32.10
C ASP A 361 6.47 -10.77 -30.57
N LEU A 362 6.31 -9.68 -29.82
CA LEU A 362 6.21 -9.72 -28.37
C LEU A 362 4.76 -9.61 -27.94
N ALA A 363 4.41 -10.36 -26.90
CA ALA A 363 3.12 -10.24 -26.24
C ALA A 363 3.21 -9.19 -25.12
N LEU A 364 2.33 -8.20 -25.17
CA LEU A 364 2.11 -7.28 -24.06
C LEU A 364 1.25 -7.99 -23.02
N LEU A 365 1.63 -7.88 -21.75
CA LEU A 365 0.93 -8.47 -20.62
C LEU A 365 0.39 -7.36 -19.71
N GLU A 366 -0.87 -7.48 -19.29
CA GLU A 366 -1.49 -6.61 -18.29
C GLU A 366 -1.64 -7.34 -16.94
N PRO A 367 -1.55 -6.59 -15.82
CA PRO A 367 -1.79 -7.14 -14.50
C PRO A 367 -3.26 -7.56 -14.34
N ILE A 368 -3.46 -8.73 -13.74
CA ILE A 368 -4.76 -9.29 -13.39
C ILE A 368 -4.94 -9.21 -11.87
N ILE A 369 -6.14 -8.76 -11.50
CA ILE A 369 -6.60 -8.61 -10.13
C ILE A 369 -7.61 -9.71 -9.83
N ALA A 370 -7.44 -10.38 -8.69
CA ALA A 370 -8.47 -11.19 -8.09
C ALA A 370 -9.40 -10.29 -7.27
N LEU A 371 -10.68 -10.26 -7.61
CA LEU A 371 -11.71 -9.56 -6.86
C LEU A 371 -12.54 -10.54 -6.04
N VAL A 372 -12.84 -10.14 -4.81
CA VAL A 372 -13.86 -10.76 -3.97
C VAL A 372 -14.88 -9.68 -3.63
N ILE A 373 -16.11 -9.83 -4.12
CA ILE A 373 -17.16 -8.81 -4.01
C ILE A 373 -18.29 -9.38 -3.14
N HIS A 374 -18.69 -8.64 -2.12
CA HIS A 374 -19.81 -8.96 -1.23
C HIS A 374 -20.94 -7.96 -1.49
N VAL A 375 -22.11 -8.46 -1.87
CA VAL A 375 -23.26 -7.62 -2.23
C VAL A 375 -24.58 -8.25 -1.78
N PRO A 376 -25.61 -7.45 -1.48
CA PRO A 376 -26.95 -7.98 -1.27
C PRO A 376 -27.49 -8.72 -2.49
N ASP A 377 -28.34 -9.72 -2.28
CA ASP A 377 -28.91 -10.58 -3.33
C ASP A 377 -29.59 -9.79 -4.46
N GLU A 378 -30.22 -8.67 -4.13
CA GLU A 378 -30.92 -7.81 -5.10
C GLU A 378 -29.98 -7.13 -6.12
N HIS A 379 -28.69 -7.01 -5.81
CA HIS A 379 -27.71 -6.34 -6.66
C HIS A 379 -26.83 -7.30 -7.48
N VAL A 380 -26.89 -8.61 -7.22
CA VAL A 380 -26.02 -9.62 -7.86
C VAL A 380 -26.09 -9.56 -9.38
N GLY A 381 -27.30 -9.49 -9.95
CA GLY A 381 -27.48 -9.43 -11.40
C GLY A 381 -26.82 -8.20 -12.04
N ALA A 382 -26.89 -7.05 -11.39
CA ALA A 382 -26.28 -5.82 -11.87
C ALA A 382 -24.74 -5.88 -11.81
N VAL A 383 -24.19 -6.45 -10.74
CA VAL A 383 -22.74 -6.65 -10.56
C VAL A 383 -22.18 -7.62 -11.60
N LEU A 384 -22.85 -8.75 -11.85
CA LEU A 384 -22.43 -9.71 -12.88
C LEU A 384 -22.48 -9.09 -14.28
N SER A 385 -23.50 -8.27 -14.55
CA SER A 385 -23.58 -7.52 -15.81
C SER A 385 -22.42 -6.54 -15.96
N ASP A 386 -22.08 -5.78 -14.92
CA ASP A 386 -20.96 -4.84 -14.94
C ASP A 386 -19.62 -5.56 -15.16
N LEU A 387 -19.35 -6.63 -14.41
CA LEU A 387 -18.14 -7.46 -14.56
C LEU A 387 -17.97 -7.99 -15.98
N SER A 388 -19.06 -8.39 -16.64
CA SER A 388 -19.02 -8.87 -18.04
C SER A 388 -18.53 -7.80 -19.03
N THR A 389 -18.82 -6.52 -18.76
CA THR A 389 -18.35 -5.41 -19.61
C THR A 389 -16.88 -5.07 -19.37
N ARG A 390 -16.34 -5.48 -18.23
CA ARG A 390 -14.95 -5.22 -17.77
C ARG A 390 -13.98 -6.35 -18.09
N ARG A 391 -14.32 -7.22 -19.05
CA ARG A 391 -13.50 -8.39 -19.40
C ARG A 391 -13.18 -9.28 -18.19
N ALA A 392 -14.00 -9.24 -17.14
CA ALA A 392 -13.79 -10.05 -15.96
C ALA A 392 -14.20 -11.50 -16.23
N GLN A 393 -13.40 -12.44 -15.74
CA GLN A 393 -13.73 -13.85 -15.69
C GLN A 393 -14.25 -14.17 -14.29
N VAL A 394 -15.56 -14.36 -14.15
CA VAL A 394 -16.16 -14.81 -12.89
C VAL A 394 -15.73 -16.26 -12.63
N THR A 395 -15.11 -16.49 -11.47
CA THR A 395 -14.58 -17.79 -11.06
C THR A 395 -15.50 -18.49 -10.05
N GLY A 396 -16.37 -17.75 -9.35
CA GLY A 396 -17.29 -18.31 -8.37
C GLY A 396 -18.41 -17.37 -7.94
N THR A 397 -19.47 -17.96 -7.41
CA THR A 397 -20.60 -17.24 -6.81
C THR A 397 -21.14 -18.10 -5.67
N GLU A 398 -21.14 -17.58 -4.46
CA GLU A 398 -21.49 -18.31 -3.23
C GLU A 398 -22.44 -17.48 -2.37
N SER A 399 -23.53 -18.09 -1.93
CA SER A 399 -24.48 -17.43 -1.02
C SER A 399 -23.90 -17.31 0.38
N GLU A 400 -24.04 -16.15 0.98
CA GLU A 400 -23.63 -15.85 2.35
C GLU A 400 -24.85 -15.62 3.26
N PRO A 401 -24.72 -15.83 4.58
CA PRO A 401 -25.79 -15.52 5.52
C PRO A 401 -26.25 -14.07 5.44
N GLY A 402 -27.53 -13.82 5.68
CA GLY A 402 -28.08 -12.46 5.74
C GLY A 402 -28.53 -11.87 4.41
N GLY A 403 -28.71 -12.68 3.36
CA GLY A 403 -29.18 -12.20 2.05
C GLY A 403 -28.08 -11.50 1.25
N HIS A 404 -26.85 -11.98 1.41
CA HIS A 404 -25.68 -11.53 0.69
C HIS A 404 -25.13 -12.63 -0.21
N MET A 405 -24.40 -12.21 -1.23
CA MET A 405 -23.71 -13.07 -2.18
C MET A 405 -22.25 -12.64 -2.28
N ARG A 406 -21.37 -13.63 -2.26
CA ARG A 406 -19.95 -13.48 -2.58
C ARG A 406 -19.71 -13.83 -4.04
N VAL A 407 -19.17 -12.90 -4.81
CA VAL A 407 -18.77 -13.08 -6.21
C VAL A 407 -17.25 -12.99 -6.30
N THR A 408 -16.63 -14.00 -6.89
CA THR A 408 -15.18 -14.00 -7.14
C THR A 408 -14.89 -13.90 -8.63
N ALA A 409 -13.93 -13.07 -9.01
CA ALA A 409 -13.60 -12.83 -10.41
C ALA A 409 -12.12 -12.48 -10.60
N LEU A 410 -11.57 -12.83 -11.77
CA LEU A 410 -10.29 -12.33 -12.26
C LEU A 410 -10.56 -11.23 -13.27
N VAL A 411 -9.94 -10.07 -13.10
CA VAL A 411 -10.21 -8.90 -13.94
C VAL A 411 -8.92 -8.15 -14.24
N PRO A 412 -8.74 -7.64 -15.47
CA PRO A 412 -7.62 -6.75 -15.76
C PRO A 412 -7.65 -5.48 -14.91
N GLU A 413 -6.52 -5.08 -14.34
CA GLU A 413 -6.44 -3.90 -13.45
C GLU A 413 -6.90 -2.61 -14.14
N THR A 414 -6.68 -2.53 -15.46
CA THR A 414 -7.17 -1.47 -16.35
C THR A 414 -8.65 -1.15 -16.14
N GLU A 415 -9.46 -2.19 -15.92
CA GLU A 415 -10.92 -2.12 -15.91
C GLU A 415 -11.47 -1.80 -14.51
N VAL A 416 -10.62 -1.82 -13.48
CA VAL A 416 -11.04 -1.71 -12.07
C VAL A 416 -10.33 -0.62 -11.26
N SER A 417 -9.55 0.24 -11.93
CA SER A 417 -8.92 1.41 -11.32
C SER A 417 -9.91 2.33 -10.57
N ARG A 418 -11.17 2.42 -11.03
CA ARG A 418 -12.23 3.23 -10.42
C ARG A 418 -13.34 2.40 -9.76
N TYR A 419 -13.11 1.10 -9.53
CA TYR A 419 -14.19 0.19 -9.14
C TYR A 419 -14.86 0.55 -7.81
N SER A 420 -14.15 1.20 -6.88
CA SER A 420 -14.73 1.71 -5.62
C SER A 420 -15.89 2.68 -5.82
N ILE A 421 -15.88 3.44 -6.91
CA ILE A 421 -16.96 4.39 -7.25
C ILE A 421 -18.11 3.62 -7.91
N ASP A 422 -17.76 2.78 -8.90
CA ASP A 422 -18.72 2.05 -9.71
C ASP A 422 -19.55 1.07 -8.88
N ILE A 423 -18.91 0.26 -8.01
CA ILE A 423 -19.61 -0.72 -7.17
C ILE A 423 -20.59 -0.05 -6.21
N ARG A 424 -20.22 1.09 -5.63
CA ARG A 424 -21.10 1.87 -4.75
C ARG A 424 -22.30 2.42 -5.53
N SER A 425 -22.09 2.88 -6.76
CA SER A 425 -23.19 3.33 -7.61
C SER A 425 -24.14 2.18 -7.96
N ILE A 426 -23.61 1.00 -8.32
CA ILE A 426 -24.40 -0.18 -8.72
C ILE A 426 -25.22 -0.74 -7.55
N THR A 427 -24.65 -0.71 -6.34
CA THR A 427 -25.20 -1.34 -5.14
C THR A 427 -25.83 -0.35 -4.16
N HIS A 428 -25.99 0.92 -4.57
CA HIS A 428 -26.43 2.01 -3.69
C HIS A 428 -25.62 2.10 -2.37
N GLY A 429 -24.32 1.80 -2.44
CA GLY A 429 -23.39 1.86 -1.33
C GLY A 429 -23.41 0.65 -0.39
N THR A 430 -24.18 -0.39 -0.70
CA THR A 430 -24.29 -1.59 0.16
C THR A 430 -23.28 -2.69 -0.19
N GLY A 431 -22.63 -2.60 -1.35
CA GLY A 431 -21.59 -3.52 -1.78
C GLY A 431 -20.21 -3.14 -1.28
N SER A 432 -19.42 -4.16 -0.95
CA SER A 432 -18.00 -4.05 -0.63
C SER A 432 -17.18 -5.03 -1.47
N TYR A 433 -15.88 -4.77 -1.62
CA TYR A 433 -15.00 -5.70 -2.30
C TYR A 433 -13.59 -5.64 -1.73
N MET A 434 -12.82 -6.69 -2.00
CA MET A 434 -11.38 -6.77 -1.78
C MET A 434 -10.70 -7.06 -3.13
N ARG A 435 -9.43 -6.71 -3.23
CA ARG A 435 -8.61 -6.94 -4.43
C ARG A 435 -7.24 -7.47 -4.05
N ASP A 436 -6.75 -8.44 -4.80
CA ASP A 436 -5.38 -8.96 -4.68
C ASP A 436 -4.73 -9.12 -6.05
N ALA A 437 -3.40 -9.04 -6.09
CA ALA A 437 -2.66 -9.34 -7.32
C ALA A 437 -2.78 -10.84 -7.65
N ALA A 438 -3.23 -11.18 -8.86
CA ALA A 438 -3.38 -12.57 -9.31
C ALA A 438 -2.30 -13.01 -10.31
N GLY A 439 -1.69 -12.05 -11.02
CA GLY A 439 -0.62 -12.33 -12.00
C GLY A 439 -0.73 -11.43 -13.22
N PHE A 440 -0.29 -11.94 -14.36
CA PHE A 440 -0.30 -11.23 -15.64
C PHE A 440 -0.98 -12.08 -16.72
N ALA A 441 -1.67 -11.44 -17.64
CA ALA A 441 -2.27 -12.10 -18.80
C ALA A 441 -2.02 -11.30 -20.09
N PRO A 442 -1.99 -11.97 -21.26
CA PRO A 442 -1.84 -11.28 -22.54
C PRO A 442 -2.95 -10.26 -22.79
N VAL A 443 -2.55 -9.06 -23.19
CA VAL A 443 -3.46 -8.00 -23.60
C VAL A 443 -4.09 -8.36 -24.96
N PRO A 444 -5.43 -8.32 -25.11
CA PRO A 444 -6.07 -8.49 -26.41
C PRO A 444 -5.56 -7.45 -27.43
N ALA A 445 -5.36 -7.85 -28.68
CA ALA A 445 -4.74 -7.00 -29.72
C ALA A 445 -5.40 -5.61 -29.87
N ILE A 446 -6.73 -5.53 -29.75
CA ILE A 446 -7.49 -4.26 -29.82
C ILE A 446 -7.12 -3.33 -28.65
N ALA A 447 -6.97 -3.88 -27.44
CA ALA A 447 -6.62 -3.13 -26.25
C ALA A 447 -5.13 -2.73 -26.25
N ALA A 448 -4.24 -3.60 -26.75
CA ALA A 448 -2.80 -3.33 -26.82
C ALA A 448 -2.49 -2.07 -27.63
N LYS A 449 -3.16 -1.86 -28.78
CA LYS A 449 -3.00 -0.66 -29.60
C LYS A 449 -3.39 0.63 -28.87
N LYS A 450 -4.40 0.57 -27.99
CA LYS A 450 -4.83 1.71 -27.18
C LYS A 450 -3.84 2.02 -26.06
N LEU A 451 -3.28 0.98 -25.43
CA LEU A 451 -2.33 1.11 -24.31
C LEU A 451 -0.94 1.57 -24.75
N LEU A 452 -0.49 1.16 -25.94
CA LEU A 452 0.82 1.54 -26.48
C LEU A 452 0.87 2.96 -27.05
N GLY A 453 -0.26 3.69 -27.02
CA GLY A 453 -0.41 4.94 -27.75
C GLY A 453 -0.52 4.66 -29.25
N GLY A 454 -1.63 5.09 -29.85
CA GLY A 454 -1.80 5.02 -31.30
C GLY A 454 -0.72 5.79 -32.06
#